data_AF-A0A7C7FZD7-F1
#
_entry.id   AF-A0A7C7FZD7-F1
#
_cell.length_a   1.000
_cell.length_b   1.000
_cell.length_c   1.000
_cell.angle_alpha   90.00
_cell.angle_beta   90.00
_cell.angle_gamma   90.00
#
_symmetry.space_group_name_H-M   'P 1'
#
loop_
_entity.id
_entity.type
_entity.pdbx_description
1 polymer ?
#
loop_
_entity_poly.entity_id
_entity_poly.type
_entity_poly.pdbx_seq_one_letter_code
_entity_poly.pdbx_strand_id
1 'polypeptide(L)'
;MTISATLSATGLDIINKAGVILGIKDKVLPLSSEDRSSLFSGLNYLVKTLQVNYHLWTETQAVIPLQLGVSEYKLGPGGAVAVNKDEFLKLTTDTITPIGFTLNVTGAINSGDNIGIIHASGSVQWTTVASYTAGAVIIDDVLTAIVPASSTVYVYANIIERPVKIVNGRYQSGLTSMKLPTTKWNSTQF
;
A
#
# COMPACT_ATOMS: atom_id res chain seq x y z
N MET A 1 -4.20 5.53 23.33
CA MET A 1 -2.86 5.10 23.77
C MET A 1 -2.62 3.71 23.18
N THR A 2 -2.05 3.64 21.99
CA THR A 2 -1.69 2.36 21.34
C THR A 2 -0.39 1.87 21.94
N ILE A 3 -0.46 0.74 22.65
CA ILE A 3 0.72 0.11 23.26
C ILE A 3 1.44 -0.61 22.12
N SER A 4 2.43 0.04 21.51
CA SER A 4 3.32 -0.60 20.54
C SER A 4 4.40 -1.34 21.32
N ALA A 5 4.27 -2.66 21.43
CA ALA A 5 5.33 -3.50 21.98
C ALA A 5 6.32 -3.85 20.86
N THR A 6 7.54 -3.31 20.95
CA THR A 6 8.64 -3.71 20.05
C THR A 6 9.12 -5.10 20.44
N LEU A 7 8.72 -6.13 19.69
CA LEU A 7 9.22 -7.49 19.84
C LEU A 7 10.51 -7.63 18.99
N SER A 8 11.67 -7.65 19.65
CA SER A 8 13.00 -7.68 18.99
C SER A 8 13.60 -9.08 18.82
N ALA A 9 12.82 -10.14 19.07
CA ALA A 9 13.30 -11.51 18.92
C ALA A 9 13.42 -11.89 17.44
N THR A 10 14.57 -12.44 17.04
CA THR A 10 14.73 -12.96 15.69
C THR A 10 13.95 -14.27 15.52
N GLY A 11 13.62 -14.65 14.27
CA GLY A 11 12.96 -15.94 14.01
C GLY A 11 13.75 -17.15 14.55
N LEU A 12 15.08 -17.02 14.61
CA LEU A 12 15.96 -18.04 15.18
C LEU A 12 15.84 -18.13 16.71
N ASP A 13 15.63 -17.02 17.41
CA ASP A 13 15.43 -17.00 18.87
C ASP A 13 14.11 -17.68 19.25
N ILE A 14 13.07 -17.46 18.47
CA ILE A 14 11.74 -18.06 18.66
C ILE A 14 11.84 -19.59 18.53
N ILE A 15 12.53 -20.07 17.50
CA ILE A 15 12.67 -21.51 17.22
C ILE A 15 13.56 -22.19 18.24
N ASN A 16 14.65 -21.56 18.67
CA ASN A 16 15.47 -22.12 19.75
C ASN A 16 14.68 -22.27 21.05
N LYS A 17 13.85 -21.27 21.40
CA LYS A 17 12.98 -21.37 22.58
C LYS A 17 11.92 -22.47 22.41
N ALA A 18 11.28 -22.56 21.25
CA ALA A 18 10.30 -23.61 20.96
C ALA A 18 10.90 -25.01 21.04
N GLY A 19 12.10 -25.22 20.48
CA GLY A 19 12.81 -26.51 20.53
C GLY A 19 13.18 -26.95 21.95
N VAL A 20 13.51 -26.00 22.84
CA VAL A 20 13.75 -26.28 24.27
C VAL A 20 12.46 -26.65 24.99
N ILE A 21 11.35 -25.95 24.71
CA ILE A 21 10.04 -26.24 25.33
C ILE A 21 9.52 -27.62 24.90
N LEU A 22 9.68 -27.97 23.63
CA LEU A 22 9.25 -29.25 23.06
C LEU A 22 10.17 -30.41 23.44
N GLY A 23 11.31 -30.16 24.10
CA GLY A 23 12.28 -31.19 24.48
C GLY A 23 13.07 -31.78 23.31
N ILE A 24 12.97 -31.20 22.11
CA ILE A 24 13.73 -31.61 20.91
C ILE A 24 15.20 -31.21 21.04
N LYS A 25 15.46 -30.12 21.78
CA LYS A 25 16.80 -29.62 22.05
C LYS A 25 17.04 -29.49 23.56
N ASP A 26 18.22 -29.93 23.98
CA ASP A 26 18.76 -29.58 25.29
C ASP A 26 19.24 -28.11 25.30
N LYS A 27 19.08 -27.42 26.44
CA LYS A 27 19.37 -25.99 26.60
C LYS A 27 20.80 -25.61 26.16
N VAL A 28 21.71 -26.57 26.20
CA VAL A 28 23.16 -26.38 26.00
C VAL A 28 23.60 -26.66 24.56
N LEU A 29 22.84 -27.43 23.77
CA LEU A 29 23.27 -27.87 22.44
C LEU A 29 22.65 -27.03 21.31
N PRO A 30 23.37 -26.78 20.20
CA PRO A 30 22.78 -26.14 19.03
C PRO A 30 21.75 -27.06 18.37
N LEU A 31 20.71 -26.47 17.78
CA LEU A 31 19.68 -27.20 17.04
C LEU A 31 20.24 -27.69 15.70
N SER A 32 19.94 -28.92 15.29
CA SER A 32 20.33 -29.45 13.97
C SER A 32 19.67 -28.66 12.83
N SER A 33 20.23 -28.75 11.62
CA SER A 33 19.67 -28.12 10.42
C SER A 33 18.28 -28.66 10.07
N GLU A 34 18.09 -29.96 10.23
CA GLU A 34 16.86 -30.69 9.92
C GLU A 34 15.74 -30.33 10.89
N ASP A 35 16.04 -30.30 12.19
CA ASP A 35 15.08 -29.89 13.22
C ASP A 35 14.71 -28.42 13.05
N ARG A 36 15.68 -27.58 12.67
CA ARG A 36 15.43 -26.14 12.46
C ARG A 36 14.45 -25.94 11.31
N SER A 37 14.64 -26.65 10.20
CA SER A 37 13.73 -26.61 9.05
C SER A 37 12.31 -27.07 9.41
N SER A 38 12.21 -28.15 10.19
CA SER A 38 10.93 -28.69 10.66
C SER A 38 10.20 -27.71 11.59
N LEU A 39 10.91 -27.10 12.53
CA LEU A 39 10.34 -26.08 13.43
C LEU A 39 9.93 -24.81 12.69
N PHE A 40 10.70 -24.35 11.69
CA PHE A 40 10.29 -23.25 10.82
C PHE A 40 9.01 -23.56 10.06
N SER A 41 8.88 -24.78 9.55
CA SER A 41 7.67 -25.24 8.87
C SER A 41 6.46 -25.24 9.82
N GLY A 42 6.64 -25.76 11.04
CA GLY A 42 5.62 -25.73 12.09
C GLY A 42 5.20 -24.32 12.48
N LEU A 43 6.16 -23.40 12.66
CA LEU A 43 5.88 -21.99 12.93
C LEU A 43 5.08 -21.34 11.79
N ASN A 44 5.46 -21.63 10.54
CA ASN A 44 4.73 -21.12 9.37
C ASN A 44 3.30 -21.65 9.32
N TYR A 45 3.07 -22.94 9.61
CA TYR A 45 1.73 -23.50 9.70
C TYR A 45 0.91 -22.89 10.83
N LEU A 46 1.52 -22.67 12.00
CA LEU A 46 0.87 -21.99 13.12
C LEU A 46 0.45 -20.58 12.72
N VAL A 47 1.38 -19.78 12.17
CA VAL A 47 1.08 -18.42 11.71
C VAL A 47 -0.05 -18.47 10.70
N LYS A 48 0.05 -19.28 9.63
CA LYS A 48 -1.03 -19.43 8.62
C LYS A 48 -2.38 -19.83 9.22
N THR A 49 -2.39 -20.69 10.22
CA THR A 49 -3.63 -21.11 10.90
C THR A 49 -4.23 -19.98 11.72
N LEU A 50 -3.39 -19.25 12.46
CA LEU A 50 -3.84 -18.09 13.23
C LEU A 50 -4.30 -16.95 12.31
N GLN A 51 -3.68 -16.80 11.13
CA GLN A 51 -4.12 -15.84 10.10
C GLN A 51 -5.57 -16.10 9.65
N VAL A 52 -6.01 -17.35 9.62
CA VAL A 52 -7.37 -17.73 9.20
C VAL A 52 -8.38 -17.60 10.37
N ASN A 53 -8.01 -18.04 11.57
CA ASN A 53 -8.98 -18.25 12.65
C ASN A 53 -9.10 -17.12 13.68
N TYR A 54 -8.08 -16.26 13.84
CA TYR A 54 -8.01 -15.34 15.00
C TYR A 54 -7.94 -13.85 14.64
N HIS A 55 -8.30 -13.45 13.42
CA HIS A 55 -8.31 -12.04 13.00
C HIS A 55 -7.03 -11.28 13.40
N LEU A 56 -5.86 -11.91 13.23
CA LEU A 56 -4.56 -11.31 13.51
C LEU A 56 -4.32 -10.02 12.71
N TRP A 57 -5.02 -9.89 11.59
CA TRP A 57 -4.90 -8.76 10.69
C TRP A 57 -6.06 -7.80 10.85
N THR A 58 -5.73 -6.52 10.88
CA THR A 58 -6.68 -5.44 10.78
C THR A 58 -7.15 -5.26 9.34
N GLU A 59 -8.41 -4.90 9.15
CA GLU A 59 -8.92 -4.51 7.84
C GLU A 59 -8.50 -3.06 7.55
N THR A 60 -8.04 -2.81 6.33
CA THR A 60 -7.78 -1.45 5.83
C THR A 60 -8.45 -1.25 4.48
N GLN A 61 -8.76 0.00 4.15
CA GLN A 61 -9.30 0.36 2.85
C GLN A 61 -8.15 0.77 1.93
N ALA A 62 -8.14 0.18 0.73
CA ALA A 62 -7.20 0.55 -0.31
C ALA A 62 -7.91 1.15 -1.51
N VAL A 63 -7.23 2.05 -2.21
CA VAL A 63 -7.67 2.65 -3.47
C VAL A 63 -6.80 2.08 -4.58
N ILE A 64 -7.46 1.63 -5.66
CA ILE A 64 -6.81 1.21 -6.89
C ILE A 64 -7.29 2.17 -7.99
N PRO A 65 -6.41 2.99 -8.57
CA PRO A 65 -6.76 3.83 -9.71
C PRO A 65 -6.91 2.94 -10.94
N LEU A 66 -8.10 2.96 -11.53
CA LEU A 66 -8.41 2.17 -12.72
C LEU A 66 -7.80 2.82 -13.97
N GLN A 67 -7.34 1.97 -14.88
CA GLN A 67 -6.74 2.33 -16.17
C GLN A 67 -7.59 1.75 -17.28
N LEU A 68 -7.85 2.54 -18.31
CA LEU A 68 -8.65 2.10 -19.45
C LEU A 68 -7.94 0.94 -20.17
N GLY A 69 -8.69 -0.12 -20.47
CA GLY A 69 -8.18 -1.30 -21.19
C GLY A 69 -7.45 -2.33 -20.32
N VAL A 70 -7.34 -2.11 -19.01
CA VAL A 70 -6.76 -3.09 -18.07
C VAL A 70 -7.89 -3.88 -17.40
N SER A 71 -7.89 -5.20 -17.60
CA SER A 71 -8.89 -6.11 -17.01
C SER A 71 -8.44 -6.71 -15.68
N GLU A 72 -7.13 -6.73 -15.39
CA GLU A 72 -6.56 -7.42 -14.24
C GLU A 72 -5.46 -6.59 -13.57
N TYR A 73 -5.43 -6.63 -12.24
CA TYR A 73 -4.43 -5.92 -11.42
C TYR A 73 -3.72 -6.90 -10.49
N LYS A 74 -2.39 -6.91 -10.54
CA LYS A 74 -1.56 -7.63 -9.57
C LYS A 74 -1.44 -6.76 -8.33
N LEU A 75 -1.81 -7.26 -7.14
CA LEU A 75 -1.69 -6.49 -5.89
C LEU A 75 -0.38 -6.80 -5.16
N GLY A 76 0.22 -5.78 -4.55
CA GLY A 76 1.45 -5.85 -3.76
C GLY A 76 2.54 -4.90 -4.27
N PRO A 77 3.72 -4.88 -3.62
CA PRO A 77 4.75 -3.87 -3.84
C PRO A 77 5.35 -3.82 -5.25
N GLY A 78 5.27 -4.91 -6.01
CA GLY A 78 5.69 -4.98 -7.42
C GLY A 78 4.53 -5.04 -8.42
N GLY A 79 3.31 -4.77 -7.95
CA GLY A 79 2.09 -4.86 -8.72
C GLY A 79 1.57 -3.50 -9.20
N ALA A 80 0.27 -3.47 -9.45
CA ALA A 80 -0.50 -2.28 -9.68
C ALA A 80 -0.45 -1.34 -8.47
N VAL A 81 -0.63 -0.05 -8.75
CA VAL A 81 -0.77 1.00 -7.73
C VAL A 81 -2.00 0.68 -6.87
N ALA A 82 -1.77 0.09 -5.71
CA ALA A 82 -2.78 -0.10 -4.67
C ALA A 82 -2.27 0.61 -3.43
N VAL A 83 -3.03 1.57 -2.94
CA VAL A 83 -2.56 2.51 -1.91
C VAL A 83 -3.56 2.52 -0.76
N ASN A 84 -3.09 2.71 0.47
CA ASN A 84 -3.97 2.96 1.59
C ASN A 84 -4.82 4.21 1.29
N LYS A 85 -6.14 4.10 1.47
CA LYS A 85 -7.07 5.20 1.21
C LYS A 85 -6.72 6.48 1.95
N ASP A 86 -6.20 6.37 3.18
CA ASP A 86 -5.89 7.54 4.00
C ASP A 86 -4.60 8.25 3.56
N GLU A 87 -3.72 7.53 2.85
CA GLU A 87 -2.47 8.07 2.28
C GLU A 87 -2.63 8.55 0.84
N PHE A 88 -3.77 8.22 0.20
CA PHE A 88 -4.04 8.60 -1.18
C PHE A 88 -4.62 10.01 -1.26
N LEU A 89 -3.73 10.99 -1.42
CA LEU A 89 -4.09 12.41 -1.41
C LEU A 89 -4.51 12.88 -2.80
N LYS A 90 -5.70 13.46 -2.90
CA LYS A 90 -6.18 14.16 -4.10
C LYS A 90 -5.86 15.64 -3.98
N LEU A 91 -5.00 16.14 -4.86
CA LEU A 91 -4.57 17.53 -4.97
C LEU A 91 -5.01 18.11 -6.33
N THR A 92 -4.89 19.42 -6.47
CA THR A 92 -5.17 20.12 -7.73
C THR A 92 -3.93 20.90 -8.17
N THR A 93 -3.67 20.95 -9.47
CA THR A 93 -2.63 21.82 -10.01
C THR A 93 -3.05 23.27 -9.91
N ASP A 94 -2.15 24.10 -9.41
CA ASP A 94 -2.32 25.54 -9.43
C ASP A 94 -1.83 26.06 -10.79
N THR A 95 -2.66 26.91 -11.41
CA THR A 95 -2.50 27.57 -12.72
C THR A 95 -1.07 27.54 -13.27
N ILE A 96 -0.82 26.71 -14.31
CA ILE A 96 0.17 26.85 -15.41
C ILE A 96 0.11 25.59 -16.28
N THR A 97 0.41 25.74 -17.57
CA THR A 97 0.71 24.70 -18.57
C THR A 97 2.11 24.11 -18.26
N PRO A 98 2.24 23.03 -17.49
CA PRO A 98 3.55 22.54 -17.13
C PRO A 98 4.11 21.76 -18.32
N ILE A 99 5.28 22.18 -18.80
CA ILE A 99 6.08 21.48 -19.80
C ILE A 99 7.44 21.18 -19.18
N GLY A 100 7.93 19.96 -19.34
CA GLY A 100 9.16 19.51 -18.70
C GLY A 100 8.89 18.73 -17.41
N PHE A 101 9.61 19.08 -16.34
CA PHE A 101 9.66 18.33 -15.09
C PHE A 101 8.99 19.04 -13.91
N THR A 102 8.45 20.23 -14.09
CA THR A 102 7.91 21.02 -12.98
C THR A 102 6.39 21.08 -13.03
N LEU A 103 5.75 20.77 -11.90
CA LEU A 103 4.32 20.83 -11.69
C LEU A 103 4.02 21.72 -10.49
N ASN A 104 3.16 22.71 -10.66
CA ASN A 104 2.74 23.56 -9.54
C ASN A 104 1.58 22.89 -8.81
N VAL A 105 1.87 22.30 -7.66
CA VAL A 105 0.90 21.68 -6.75
C VAL A 105 1.21 22.12 -5.34
N THR A 106 0.17 22.43 -4.58
CA THR A 106 0.26 22.69 -3.15
C THR A 106 -0.37 21.54 -2.37
N GLY A 107 0.31 21.06 -1.34
CA GLY A 107 -0.17 19.95 -0.52
C GLY A 107 0.92 19.32 0.34
N ALA A 108 0.56 18.25 1.05
CA ALA A 108 1.48 17.38 1.77
C ALA A 108 2.15 16.43 0.77
N ILE A 109 3.29 16.85 0.23
CA ILE A 109 4.10 16.10 -0.74
C ILE A 109 5.53 16.04 -0.20
N ASN A 110 6.18 14.89 -0.31
CA ASN A 110 7.58 14.71 0.04
C ASN A 110 8.39 14.27 -1.19
N SER A 111 9.70 14.52 -1.15
CA SER A 111 10.63 13.90 -2.09
C SER A 111 10.60 12.38 -1.91
N GLY A 112 10.53 11.65 -3.02
CA GLY A 112 10.38 10.19 -3.06
C GLY A 112 8.93 9.68 -3.09
N ASP A 113 7.93 10.55 -2.91
CA ASP A 113 6.53 10.14 -3.06
C ASP A 113 6.20 9.80 -4.52
N ASN A 114 5.23 8.90 -4.71
CA ASN A 114 4.67 8.59 -6.02
C ASN A 114 3.58 9.61 -6.35
N ILE A 115 3.53 10.01 -7.62
CA ILE A 115 2.58 11.02 -8.11
C ILE A 115 1.92 10.58 -9.42
N GLY A 116 0.60 10.72 -9.47
CA GLY A 116 -0.25 10.42 -10.62
C GLY A 116 -0.88 11.70 -11.15
N ILE A 117 -0.60 12.02 -12.42
CA ILE A 117 -0.96 13.29 -13.04
C ILE A 117 -1.98 13.01 -14.14
N ILE A 118 -3.16 13.62 -14.05
CA ILE A 118 -4.18 13.51 -15.10
C ILE A 118 -3.94 14.57 -16.17
N HIS A 119 -3.77 14.13 -17.42
CA HIS A 119 -3.65 15.01 -18.58
C HIS A 119 -5.01 15.43 -19.13
N ALA A 120 -5.01 16.41 -20.05
CA ALA A 120 -6.22 16.87 -20.74
C ALA A 120 -7.00 15.75 -21.47
N SER A 121 -6.31 14.70 -21.91
CA SER A 121 -6.86 13.51 -22.56
C SER A 121 -7.58 12.54 -21.60
N GLY A 122 -7.47 12.77 -20.28
CA GLY A 122 -7.94 11.84 -19.26
C GLY A 122 -6.98 10.67 -18.99
N SER A 123 -5.83 10.60 -19.67
CA SER A 123 -4.79 9.64 -19.32
C SER A 123 -4.08 10.04 -18.03
N VAL A 124 -3.62 9.05 -17.28
CA VAL A 124 -2.85 9.24 -16.04
C VAL A 124 -1.41 8.85 -16.30
N GLN A 125 -0.48 9.77 -16.06
CA GLN A 125 0.96 9.48 -16.00
C GLN A 125 1.38 9.29 -14.55
N TRP A 126 2.02 8.17 -14.25
CA TRP A 126 2.62 7.89 -12.95
C TRP A 126 4.12 8.14 -13.00
N THR A 127 4.66 8.80 -12.00
CA THR A 127 6.09 9.10 -11.82
C THR A 127 6.39 9.26 -10.33
N THR A 128 7.65 9.49 -9.98
CA THR A 128 8.09 9.86 -8.63
C THR A 128 8.39 11.35 -8.51
N VAL A 129 8.30 11.87 -7.29
CA VAL A 129 8.66 13.24 -6.93
C VAL A 129 10.16 13.29 -6.64
N ALA A 130 10.92 13.92 -7.53
CA ALA A 130 12.35 14.15 -7.34
C ALA A 130 12.58 15.11 -6.16
N SER A 131 11.87 16.23 -6.16
CA SER A 131 11.93 17.20 -5.07
C SER A 131 10.65 18.03 -4.99
N TYR A 132 10.38 18.57 -3.81
CA TYR A 132 9.24 19.45 -3.59
C TYR A 132 9.68 20.68 -2.80
N THR A 133 9.39 21.84 -3.38
CA THR A 133 9.35 23.12 -2.68
C THR A 133 7.90 23.57 -2.67
N ALA A 134 7.40 24.18 -1.60
CA ALA A 134 5.99 24.56 -1.50
C ALA A 134 5.52 25.31 -2.77
N GLY A 135 4.58 24.70 -3.50
CA GLY A 135 4.03 25.22 -4.76
C GLY A 135 4.76 24.79 -6.05
N ALA A 136 5.85 24.05 -5.96
CA ALA A 136 6.62 23.52 -7.09
C ALA A 136 7.13 22.09 -6.81
N VAL A 137 6.49 21.12 -7.45
CA VAL A 137 6.92 19.72 -7.49
C VAL A 137 7.81 19.51 -8.71
N ILE A 138 8.99 18.96 -8.52
CA ILE A 138 9.84 18.46 -9.62
C ILE A 138 9.66 16.95 -9.67
N ILE A 139 9.25 16.43 -10.83
CA ILE A 139 9.07 15.00 -11.09
C ILE A 139 10.28 14.41 -11.81
N ASP A 140 10.50 13.11 -11.66
CA ASP A 140 11.63 12.41 -12.30
C ASP A 140 11.40 12.18 -13.81
N ASP A 141 10.18 11.80 -14.21
CA ASP A 141 9.85 11.60 -15.62
C ASP A 141 9.26 12.87 -16.25
N VAL A 142 9.68 13.18 -17.47
CA VAL A 142 9.14 14.34 -18.21
C VAL A 142 7.64 14.17 -18.49
N LEU A 143 6.88 15.26 -18.36
CA LEU A 143 5.46 15.26 -18.74
C LEU A 143 5.30 14.95 -20.22
N THR A 144 4.49 13.92 -20.51
CA THR A 144 4.24 13.44 -21.88
C THR A 144 3.16 14.24 -22.61
N ALA A 145 2.32 14.98 -21.88
CA ALA A 145 1.25 15.79 -22.44
C ALA A 145 0.92 16.99 -21.53
N ILE A 146 0.20 17.96 -22.11
CA ILE A 146 -0.25 19.16 -21.40
C ILE A 146 -1.15 18.76 -20.22
N VAL A 147 -0.87 19.36 -19.06
CA VAL A 147 -1.70 19.29 -17.87
C VAL A 147 -2.50 20.60 -17.77
N PRO A 148 -3.83 20.57 -17.92
CA PRO A 148 -4.66 21.76 -17.73
C PRO A 148 -4.49 22.37 -16.34
N ALA A 149 -4.80 23.67 -16.20
CA ALA A 149 -4.97 24.27 -14.88
C ALA A 149 -6.09 23.56 -14.11
N SER A 150 -5.95 23.46 -12.79
CA SER A 150 -6.90 22.75 -11.91
C SER A 150 -7.08 21.27 -12.25
N SER A 151 -6.07 20.66 -12.88
CA SER A 151 -6.05 19.20 -13.09
C SER A 151 -5.91 18.49 -11.76
N THR A 152 -6.56 17.34 -11.64
CA THR A 152 -6.43 16.51 -10.44
C THR A 152 -5.11 15.76 -10.47
N VAL A 153 -4.40 15.79 -9.34
CA VAL A 153 -3.15 15.09 -9.10
C VAL A 153 -3.33 14.19 -7.88
N TYR A 154 -2.79 12.98 -7.94
CA TYR A 154 -2.81 12.04 -6.83
C TYR A 154 -1.40 11.85 -6.31
N VAL A 155 -1.21 11.87 -4.99
CA VAL A 155 0.10 11.65 -4.35
C VAL A 155 -0.04 10.58 -3.27
N TYR A 156 0.95 9.70 -3.16
CA TYR A 156 1.04 8.72 -2.10
C TYR A 156 2.49 8.27 -1.85
N ALA A 157 2.79 7.85 -0.63
CA ALA A 157 4.12 7.37 -0.26
C ALA A 157 4.33 5.91 -0.65
N ASN A 158 3.46 5.01 -0.18
CA ASN A 158 3.69 3.57 -0.26
C ASN A 158 2.59 2.82 -1.02
N ILE A 159 3.00 1.75 -1.70
CA ILE A 159 2.10 0.73 -2.23
C ILE A 159 1.82 -0.27 -1.10
N ILE A 160 0.55 -0.65 -0.93
CA ILE A 160 0.18 -1.63 0.11
C ILE A 160 0.75 -3.01 -0.20
N GLU A 161 1.00 -3.77 0.86
CA GLU A 161 1.29 -5.19 0.71
C GLU A 161 0.10 -5.95 0.13
N ARG A 162 0.39 -7.12 -0.47
CA ARG A 162 -0.65 -7.94 -1.07
C ARG A 162 -1.63 -8.42 0.02
N PRO A 163 -2.94 -8.10 -0.10
CA PRO A 163 -3.91 -8.52 0.89
C PRO A 163 -4.10 -10.05 0.84
N VAL A 164 -4.32 -10.64 2.02
CA VAL A 164 -4.65 -12.07 2.15
C VAL A 164 -6.03 -12.36 1.56
N LYS A 165 -6.98 -11.43 1.73
CA LYS A 165 -8.33 -11.52 1.20
C LYS A 165 -8.90 -10.12 0.94
N ILE A 166 -9.68 -10.00 -0.13
CA ILE A 166 -10.51 -8.82 -0.39
C ILE A 166 -11.91 -9.11 0.15
N VAL A 167 -12.36 -8.32 1.13
CA VAL A 167 -13.67 -8.51 1.77
C VAL A 167 -14.79 -7.88 0.94
N ASN A 168 -14.55 -6.70 0.39
CA ASN A 168 -15.51 -5.94 -0.41
C ASN A 168 -14.75 -5.03 -1.39
N GLY A 169 -15.30 -4.84 -2.59
CA GLY A 169 -14.83 -3.87 -3.57
C GLY A 169 -15.92 -2.85 -3.86
N ARG A 170 -15.54 -1.57 -3.93
CA ARG A 170 -16.48 -0.48 -4.25
C ARG A 170 -15.93 0.34 -5.40
N TYR A 171 -16.79 0.64 -6.36
CA TYR A 171 -16.47 1.60 -7.40
C TYR A 171 -16.82 3.02 -6.91
N GLN A 172 -15.89 3.96 -7.11
CA GLN A 172 -16.11 5.36 -6.78
C GLN A 172 -15.56 6.22 -7.91
N SER A 173 -16.44 6.99 -8.56
CA SER A 173 -16.08 7.90 -9.66
C SER A 173 -15.46 9.22 -9.19
N GLY A 174 -15.37 9.47 -7.88
CA GLY A 174 -14.65 10.63 -7.32
C GLY A 174 -14.52 10.60 -5.80
N LEU A 175 -13.32 10.89 -5.28
CA LEU A 175 -13.02 10.99 -3.84
C LEU A 175 -13.50 12.34 -3.29
N THR A 176 -14.54 12.33 -2.46
CA THR A 176 -14.98 13.49 -1.67
C THR A 176 -14.78 13.18 -0.20
N SER A 177 -14.21 14.12 0.57
CA SER A 177 -13.73 13.97 1.95
C SER A 177 -14.76 13.56 3.01
N MET A 178 -16.05 13.37 2.67
CA MET A 178 -17.12 13.11 3.66
C MET A 178 -17.99 11.87 3.39
N LYS A 179 -17.60 10.92 2.53
CA LYS A 179 -18.44 9.74 2.28
C LYS A 179 -17.95 8.50 3.03
N LEU A 180 -18.30 8.42 4.32
CA LEU A 180 -18.50 7.15 5.02
C LEU A 180 -19.92 6.66 4.67
N PRO A 181 -20.10 5.61 3.86
CA PRO A 181 -21.45 5.10 3.59
C PRO A 181 -21.93 4.35 4.85
N THR A 182 -22.91 4.93 5.53
CA THR A 182 -23.60 4.35 6.69
C THR A 182 -24.64 3.30 6.30
N THR A 183 -24.90 3.09 5.01
CA THR A 183 -25.90 2.13 4.54
C THR A 183 -25.26 1.06 3.67
N LYS A 184 -25.28 -0.16 4.21
CA LYS A 184 -24.94 -1.43 3.57
C LYS A 184 -25.61 -1.51 2.19
N TRP A 185 -24.84 -1.75 1.14
CA TRP A 185 -25.38 -2.24 -0.12
C TRP A 185 -25.51 -3.75 0.01
N ASN A 186 -26.76 -4.23 0.06
CA ASN A 186 -27.08 -5.65 -0.02
C ASN A 186 -26.80 -6.16 -1.44
N SER A 187 -26.53 -7.44 -1.58
CA SER A 187 -26.24 -8.12 -2.84
C SER A 187 -27.50 -8.43 -3.66
N THR A 188 -28.46 -7.51 -3.71
CA THR A 188 -29.67 -7.68 -4.53
C THR A 188 -30.01 -6.38 -5.22
N GLN A 189 -29.31 -6.09 -6.32
CA GLN A 189 -29.91 -5.52 -7.53
C GLN A 189 -28.86 -5.56 -8.64
N PHE A 190 -29.31 -6.08 -9.79
CA PHE A 190 -28.57 -6.53 -10.96
C PHE A 190 -27.70 -5.45 -11.61
#